data_AF-A0A3E3E509-F1
#
_entry.id   AF-A0A3E3E509-F1
#
_cell.length_a   1.000
_cell.length_b   1.000
_cell.length_c   1.000
_cell.angle_alpha   90.00
_cell.angle_beta   90.00
_cell.angle_gamma   90.00
#
_symmetry.space_group_name_H-M   'P 1'
#
loop_
_entity.id
_entity.type
_entity.pdbx_description
1 polymer ?
#
loop_
_entity_poly.entity_id
_entity_poly.type
_entity_poly.pdbx_seq_one_letter_code
_entity_poly.pdbx_strand_id
1 'polypeptide(L)'
;MKKEEILERSRKENQNGDEREKMQIQISENRGFTVTAFLAASLMLIGSGDVFLFGKSIPFNILMSFIFISGVTVDFYSKYKFFRKKKYLVRFLFSLLLVLAVFIKFVFESQ
;
A
#
# COMPACT_ATOMS: atom_id res chain seq x y z
N MET A 1 -16.85 44.51 1.99
CA MET A 1 -17.34 43.12 1.88
C MET A 1 -17.86 42.68 3.23
N LYS A 2 -19.09 42.17 3.30
CA LYS A 2 -19.68 41.68 4.55
C LYS A 2 -19.20 40.24 4.80
N LYS A 3 -18.90 39.92 6.06
CA LYS A 3 -18.35 38.62 6.51
C LYS A 3 -19.17 37.41 6.02
N GLU A 4 -20.47 37.60 5.85
CA GLU A 4 -21.42 36.58 5.39
C GLU A 4 -21.22 36.19 3.92
N GLU A 5 -20.96 37.15 3.03
CA GLU A 5 -20.66 36.87 1.61
C GLU A 5 -19.39 36.03 1.46
N ILE A 6 -18.38 36.29 2.29
CA ILE A 6 -17.11 35.54 2.27
C ILE A 6 -17.33 34.09 2.69
N LEU A 7 -18.17 33.87 3.72
CA LEU A 7 -18.48 32.53 4.22
C LEU A 7 -19.33 31.73 3.23
N GLU A 8 -20.30 32.34 2.56
CA GLU A 8 -21.08 31.67 1.52
C GLU A 8 -20.23 31.32 0.31
N ARG A 9 -19.34 32.22 -0.12
CA ARG A 9 -18.44 31.98 -1.24
C ARG A 9 -17.46 30.84 -0.95
N SER A 10 -16.88 30.82 0.25
CA SER A 10 -16.01 29.74 0.70
C SER A 10 -16.74 28.38 0.80
N ARG A 11 -18.00 28.36 1.24
CA ARG A 11 -18.82 27.14 1.26
C ARG A 11 -19.17 26.65 -0.14
N LYS A 12 -19.49 27.54 -1.08
CA LYS A 12 -19.73 27.21 -2.50
C LYS A 12 -18.47 26.69 -3.19
N GLU A 13 -17.30 27.25 -2.89
CA GLU A 13 -16.03 26.79 -3.45
C GLU A 13 -15.63 25.42 -2.88
N ASN A 14 -15.87 25.17 -1.58
CA ASN A 14 -15.60 23.88 -0.94
C ASN A 14 -16.70 22.81 -1.14
N GLN A 15 -17.79 23.11 -1.84
CA GLN A 15 -18.88 22.14 -2.06
C GLN A 15 -18.44 20.89 -2.84
N ASN A 16 -17.44 21.02 -3.71
CA ASN A 16 -16.92 19.91 -4.52
C ASN A 16 -15.74 19.17 -3.86
N GLY A 17 -15.59 19.28 -2.54
CA GLY A 17 -14.48 18.72 -1.77
C GLY A 17 -13.29 19.68 -1.75
N ASP A 18 -12.75 19.88 -0.54
CA ASP A 18 -11.59 20.72 -0.27
C ASP A 18 -10.43 20.30 -1.21
N GLU A 19 -9.78 21.26 -1.87
CA GLU A 19 -8.61 20.96 -2.70
C GLU A 19 -7.55 20.18 -1.93
N ARG A 20 -7.49 20.41 -0.61
CA ARG A 20 -6.66 19.65 0.32
C ARG A 20 -7.07 18.17 0.42
N GLU A 21 -8.35 17.84 0.37
CA GLU A 21 -8.83 16.46 0.30
C GLU A 21 -8.50 15.82 -1.05
N LYS A 22 -8.69 16.55 -2.15
CA LYS A 22 -8.34 16.06 -3.50
C LYS A 22 -6.85 15.78 -3.65
N MET A 23 -6.02 16.71 -3.17
CA MET A 23 -4.57 16.56 -3.18
C MET A 23 -4.13 15.41 -2.26
N GLN A 24 -4.77 15.23 -1.09
CA GLN A 24 -4.51 14.08 -0.23
C GLN A 24 -4.92 12.75 -0.88
N ILE A 25 -6.04 12.70 -1.61
CA ILE A 25 -6.44 11.51 -2.38
C ILE A 25 -5.39 11.20 -3.44
N GLN A 26 -4.94 12.20 -4.21
CA GLN A 26 -3.91 12.06 -5.23
C GLN A 26 -2.56 11.56 -4.67
N ILE A 27 -2.16 12.05 -3.49
CA ILE A 27 -0.94 11.60 -2.81
C ILE A 27 -1.14 10.20 -2.18
N SER A 28 -2.34 9.91 -1.65
CA SER A 28 -2.68 8.61 -1.04
C SER A 28 -2.84 7.49 -2.07
N GLU A 29 -3.24 7.84 -3.29
CA GLU A 29 -3.18 7.00 -4.48
C GLU A 29 -1.73 6.87 -4.94
N ASN A 30 -0.85 6.45 -4.04
CA ASN A 30 0.48 6.00 -4.39
C ASN A 30 0.34 4.66 -5.14
N ARG A 31 -0.21 4.73 -6.36
CA ARG A 31 -0.60 3.61 -7.22
C ARG A 31 0.59 2.70 -7.48
N GLY A 32 1.82 3.20 -7.35
CA GLY A 32 3.04 2.42 -7.46
C GLY A 32 3.03 1.15 -6.60
N PHE A 33 2.67 1.25 -5.31
CA PHE A 33 2.65 0.05 -4.44
C PHE A 33 1.54 -0.94 -4.83
N THR A 34 0.38 -0.42 -5.21
CA THR A 34 -0.73 -1.24 -5.69
C THR A 34 -0.39 -1.95 -7.01
N VAL A 35 0.22 -1.23 -7.96
CA VAL A 35 0.66 -1.76 -9.25
C VAL A 35 1.75 -2.81 -9.05
N THR A 36 2.74 -2.55 -8.19
CA THR A 36 3.78 -3.52 -7.84
C THR A 36 3.20 -4.77 -7.19
N ALA A 37 2.21 -4.62 -6.30
CA ALA A 37 1.52 -5.77 -5.72
C ALA A 37 0.76 -6.58 -6.80
N PHE A 38 0.01 -5.92 -7.68
CA PHE A 38 -0.68 -6.62 -8.78
C PHE A 38 0.28 -7.31 -9.74
N LEU A 39 1.41 -6.67 -10.06
CA LEU A 39 2.45 -7.27 -10.89
C LEU A 39 3.04 -8.52 -10.21
N ALA A 40 3.39 -8.42 -8.92
CA ALA A 40 3.90 -9.55 -8.15
C ALA A 40 2.88 -10.70 -8.10
N ALA A 41 1.62 -10.41 -7.85
CA ALA A 41 0.55 -11.41 -7.85
C ALA A 41 0.37 -12.07 -9.23
N SER A 42 0.49 -11.30 -10.32
CA SER A 42 0.39 -11.82 -11.68
C SER A 42 1.57 -12.73 -12.01
N LEU A 43 2.78 -12.32 -11.60
CA LEU A 43 4.00 -13.10 -11.75
C LEU A 43 3.96 -14.40 -10.95
N MET A 44 3.34 -14.43 -9.77
CA MET A 44 3.16 -15.68 -9.00
C MET A 44 2.34 -16.75 -9.74
N LEU A 45 1.45 -16.35 -10.65
CA LEU A 45 0.61 -17.30 -11.40
C LEU A 45 1.37 -17.97 -12.55
N ILE A 46 2.41 -17.33 -13.07
CA ILE A 46 3.12 -17.76 -14.28
C ILE A 46 4.60 -18.10 -14.05
N GLY A 47 5.19 -17.56 -13.00
CA GLY A 47 6.60 -17.73 -12.67
C GLY A 47 6.82 -18.94 -11.78
N SER A 48 7.93 -19.64 -12.01
CA SER A 48 8.35 -20.82 -11.25
C SER A 48 9.86 -20.93 -11.23
N GLY A 49 10.38 -21.73 -10.30
CA GLY A 49 11.81 -21.95 -10.11
C GLY A 49 12.40 -21.06 -9.01
N ASP A 50 13.72 -20.96 -9.01
CA ASP A 50 14.46 -20.24 -7.99
C ASP A 50 15.13 -18.98 -8.56
N VAL A 51 15.23 -17.96 -7.71
CA VAL A 51 15.95 -16.72 -7.98
C VAL A 51 17.16 -16.67 -7.06
N PHE A 52 18.34 -16.42 -7.65
CA PHE A 52 19.56 -16.22 -6.88
C PHE A 52 19.66 -14.77 -6.38
N LEU A 53 19.60 -14.58 -5.06
CA LEU A 53 19.72 -13.28 -4.41
C LEU A 53 20.63 -13.40 -3.20
N PHE A 54 21.56 -12.45 -3.02
CA PHE A 54 22.49 -12.41 -1.89
C PHE A 54 23.26 -13.74 -1.65
N GLY A 55 23.61 -14.44 -2.74
CA GLY A 55 24.30 -15.72 -2.68
C GLY A 55 23.45 -16.92 -2.25
N LYS A 56 22.12 -16.75 -2.17
CA LYS A 56 21.17 -17.80 -1.81
C LYS A 56 20.17 -18.07 -2.94
N SER A 57 19.80 -19.33 -3.09
CA SER A 57 18.66 -19.73 -3.93
C SER A 57 17.38 -19.46 -3.15
N ILE A 58 16.46 -18.69 -3.74
CA ILE A 58 15.18 -18.37 -3.13
C ILE A 58 14.06 -18.77 -4.08
N PRO A 59 13.09 -19.59 -3.63
CA PRO A 59 11.93 -19.91 -4.45
C PRO A 59 11.21 -18.66 -4.92
N PHE A 60 10.99 -18.54 -6.23
CA PHE A 60 10.36 -17.39 -6.87
C PHE A 60 9.03 -17.00 -6.22
N ASN A 61 8.24 -18.02 -5.84
CA ASN A 61 6.96 -17.83 -5.17
C ASN A 61 7.09 -17.16 -3.79
N ILE A 62 8.14 -17.47 -3.03
CA ILE A 62 8.39 -16.85 -1.73
C ILE A 62 8.79 -15.38 -1.93
N LEU A 63 9.68 -15.11 -2.88
CA LEU A 63 10.09 -13.74 -3.21
C LEU A 63 8.90 -12.89 -3.67
N MET A 64 8.07 -13.39 -4.59
CA MET A 64 6.91 -12.66 -5.07
C MET A 64 5.83 -12.51 -3.98
N SER A 65 5.62 -13.52 -3.13
CA SER A 65 4.74 -13.39 -1.95
C SER A 65 5.20 -12.25 -1.04
N PHE A 66 6.51 -12.16 -0.80
CA PHE A 66 7.08 -11.12 0.03
C PHE A 66 6.86 -9.72 -0.58
N ILE A 67 7.10 -9.56 -1.88
CA ILE A 67 6.87 -8.30 -2.60
C ILE A 67 5.38 -7.93 -2.57
N PHE A 68 4.48 -8.88 -2.84
CA PHE A 68 3.04 -8.67 -2.84
C PHE A 68 2.54 -8.17 -1.47
N ILE A 69 2.83 -8.91 -0.41
CA ILE A 69 2.34 -8.59 0.94
C ILE A 69 2.97 -7.29 1.44
N SER A 70 4.24 -7.03 1.10
CA SER A 70 4.90 -5.76 1.42
C SER A 70 4.20 -4.58 0.72
N GLY A 71 3.89 -4.70 -0.57
CA GLY A 71 3.15 -3.68 -1.32
C GLY A 71 1.78 -3.40 -0.72
N VAL A 72 1.01 -4.44 -0.40
CA VAL A 72 -0.29 -4.33 0.26
C VAL A 72 -0.18 -3.65 1.65
N THR A 73 0.88 -3.97 2.40
CA THR A 73 1.13 -3.39 3.72
C THR A 73 1.39 -1.89 3.64
N VAL A 74 2.22 -1.46 2.68
CA VAL A 74 2.50 -0.04 2.46
C VAL A 74 1.25 0.71 1.98
N ASP A 75 0.41 0.10 1.15
CA ASP A 75 -0.87 0.67 0.74
C ASP A 75 -1.82 0.87 1.93
N PHE A 76 -1.97 -0.12 2.82
CA PHE A 76 -2.78 0.04 4.03
C PHE A 76 -2.22 1.09 4.99
N TYR A 77 -0.90 1.13 5.18
CA TYR A 77 -0.25 2.17 5.98
C TYR A 77 -0.52 3.57 5.40
N SER A 78 -0.35 3.74 4.10
CA SER A 78 -0.60 5.01 3.40
C SER A 78 -2.05 5.43 3.58
N LYS A 79 -3.01 4.53 3.29
CA LYS A 79 -4.44 4.78 3.49
C LYS A 79 -4.77 5.11 4.95
N TYR A 80 -4.12 4.48 5.92
CA TYR A 80 -4.29 4.84 7.32
C TYR A 80 -3.74 6.25 7.62
N LYS A 81 -2.55 6.59 7.16
CA LYS A 81 -1.92 7.90 7.38
C LYS A 81 -2.80 9.05 6.86
N PHE A 82 -3.42 8.87 5.70
CA PHE A 82 -4.29 9.89 5.09
C PHE A 82 -5.71 9.88 5.66
N PHE A 83 -6.42 8.76 5.59
CA PHE A 83 -7.82 8.72 6.00
C PHE A 83 -8.03 8.63 7.51
N ARG A 84 -7.00 8.25 8.29
CA ARG A 84 -7.04 8.00 9.75
C ARG A 84 -8.17 7.08 10.21
N LYS A 85 -8.70 6.22 9.33
CA LYS A 85 -9.78 5.27 9.67
C LYS A 85 -9.20 4.01 10.33
N LYS A 86 -9.76 3.62 11.48
CA LYS A 86 -9.35 2.41 12.24
C LYS A 86 -9.29 1.13 11.40
N LYS A 87 -10.19 0.99 10.41
CA LYS A 87 -10.22 -0.16 9.49
C LYS A 87 -8.89 -0.36 8.75
N TYR A 88 -8.19 0.72 8.37
CA TYR A 88 -6.92 0.63 7.67
C TYR A 88 -5.77 0.29 8.62
N LEU A 89 -5.84 0.75 9.87
CA LEU A 89 -4.88 0.37 10.90
C LEU A 89 -4.92 -1.13 11.20
N VAL A 90 -6.12 -1.70 11.38
CA VAL A 90 -6.26 -3.15 11.63
C VAL A 90 -5.74 -3.96 10.44
N ARG A 91 -6.05 -3.55 9.21
CA ARG A 91 -5.55 -4.20 7.99
C ARG A 91 -4.02 -4.10 7.87
N PHE A 92 -3.45 -2.94 8.18
CA PHE A 92 -2.00 -2.75 8.21
C PHE A 92 -1.32 -3.64 9.26
N LEU A 93 -1.84 -3.70 10.48
CA LEU A 93 -1.27 -4.54 11.53
C LEU A 93 -1.33 -6.02 11.16
N PHE A 94 -2.46 -6.46 10.59
CA PHE A 94 -2.61 -7.83 10.11
C PHE A 94 -1.63 -8.14 8.96
N SER A 95 -1.51 -7.25 7.97
CA SER A 95 -0.60 -7.46 6.86
C SER A 95 0.87 -7.42 7.29
N LEU A 96 1.20 -6.62 8.32
CA LEU A 96 2.53 -6.59 8.92
C LEU A 96 2.93 -7.95 9.52
N LEU A 97 2.00 -8.63 10.20
CA LEU A 97 2.24 -9.99 10.71
C LEU A 97 2.50 -10.99 9.56
N LEU A 98 1.79 -10.85 8.44
CA LEU A 98 2.03 -11.67 7.25
C LEU A 98 3.40 -11.39 6.62
N VAL A 99 3.83 -10.13 6.55
CA VAL A 99 5.20 -9.78 6.10
C VAL A 99 6.24 -10.49 6.97
N LEU A 100 6.08 -10.44 8.29
CA LEU A 100 7.00 -11.12 9.21
C LEU A 100 7.01 -12.63 9.01
N ALA A 101 5.84 -13.26 8.84
CA ALA A 101 5.75 -14.69 8.60
C ALA A 101 6.46 -15.11 7.30
N VAL A 102 6.27 -14.36 6.21
CA VAL A 102 6.94 -14.63 4.93
C VAL A 102 8.42 -14.29 4.99
N PHE A 103 8.82 -13.27 5.74
CA PHE A 103 10.23 -12.94 5.95
C PHE A 103 10.97 -14.06 6.70
N ILE A 104 10.34 -14.65 7.72
CA ILE A 104 10.90 -15.82 8.41
C ILE A 104 11.12 -16.95 7.41
N LYS A 105 10.11 -17.29 6.59
CA LYS A 105 10.29 -18.30 5.53
C LYS A 105 11.42 -17.94 4.55
N PHE A 106 11.46 -16.69 4.10
CA PHE A 106 12.51 -16.19 3.22
C PHE A 106 13.92 -16.37 3.81
N VAL A 107 14.10 -16.17 5.12
CA VAL A 107 15.41 -16.32 5.79
C VAL A 107 15.79 -17.79 6.03
N PHE A 108 14.83 -18.62 6.45
CA PHE A 108 15.10 -20.00 6.87
C PHE A 108 15.00 -21.04 5.75
N GLU A 109 14.21 -20.78 4.71
CA GLU A 109 13.96 -21.70 3.59
C GLU A 109 14.91 -21.43 2.40
N SER A 110 15.80 -20.45 2.54
CA SER A 110 16.85 -20.09 1.56
C SER A 110 18.21 -20.72 1.89
N GLN A 111 18.20 -21.97 2.38
CA GLN A 111 19.39 -22.82 2.53
C GLN A 111 19.52 -23.77 1.36
#